data_AF-A0A1Z1W3H8-F1
#
_entry.id   AF-A0A1Z1W3H8-F1
#
_cell.length_a   1.000
_cell.length_b   1.000
_cell.length_c   1.000
_cell.angle_alpha   90.00
_cell.angle_beta   90.00
_cell.angle_gamma   90.00
#
_symmetry.space_group_name_H-M   'P 1'
#
loop_
_entity.id
_entity.type
_entity.pdbx_description
1 polymer ?
#
loop_
_entity_poly.entity_id
_entity_poly.type
_entity_poly.pdbx_seq_one_letter_code
_entity_poly.pdbx_strand_id
1 'polypeptide(L)'
;MSTNDAVTFWEDVYGGRQAATDPRPNQRLAQIAAGFPPGDALDLGCGDGGDALWLARQGWRVSAVDIAAVAVERLSGLARARGLGDRVVTARHDLQESFPGERTT
;
A
#
# COMPACT_ATOMS: atom_id res chain seq x y z
N MET A 1 -5.97 -5.05 -21.59
CA MET A 1 -5.52 -6.19 -20.76
C MET A 1 -6.70 -6.55 -19.89
N SER A 2 -7.09 -7.83 -19.81
CA SER A 2 -8.21 -8.23 -18.93
C SER A 2 -7.80 -8.03 -17.46
N THR A 3 -8.75 -7.74 -16.56
CA THR A 3 -8.49 -7.69 -15.10
C THR A 3 -7.76 -8.95 -14.63
N ASN A 4 -8.11 -10.12 -15.15
CA ASN A 4 -7.49 -11.38 -14.77
C ASN A 4 -6.01 -11.47 -15.21
N ASP A 5 -5.66 -10.86 -16.34
CA ASP A 5 -4.28 -10.78 -16.82
C ASP A 5 -3.46 -9.83 -15.94
N ALA A 6 -4.06 -8.70 -15.54
CA ALA A 6 -3.42 -7.69 -14.69
C ALA A 6 -3.15 -8.22 -13.27
N VAL A 7 -4.12 -8.94 -12.68
CA VAL A 7 -3.95 -9.62 -11.39
C VAL A 7 -2.81 -10.63 -11.48
N THR A 8 -2.87 -11.55 -12.43
CA THR A 8 -1.87 -12.64 -12.55
C THR A 8 -0.46 -12.08 -12.73
N PHE A 9 -0.31 -11.06 -13.58
CA PHE A 9 0.97 -10.40 -13.79
C PHE A 9 1.58 -9.83 -12.50
N TRP A 10 0.81 -9.09 -11.71
CA TRP A 10 1.34 -8.47 -10.48
C TRP A 10 1.56 -9.49 -9.36
N GLU A 11 0.70 -10.50 -9.23
CA GLU A 11 0.93 -11.62 -8.31
C GLU A 11 2.24 -12.33 -8.62
N ASP A 12 2.54 -12.60 -9.90
CA ASP A 12 3.80 -13.23 -10.31
C ASP A 12 5.02 -12.32 -10.01
N VAL A 13 4.91 -11.02 -10.29
CA VAL A 13 5.97 -10.04 -10.01
C VAL A 13 6.31 -10.00 -8.52
N TYR A 14 5.31 -9.96 -7.64
CA TYR A 14 5.55 -9.91 -6.20
C TYR A 14 5.87 -11.27 -5.61
N GLY A 15 5.22 -12.34 -6.09
CA GLY A 15 5.46 -13.73 -5.67
C GLY A 15 6.87 -14.21 -6.01
N GLY A 16 7.40 -13.82 -7.17
CA GLY A 16 8.78 -14.10 -7.59
C GLY A 16 9.85 -13.25 -6.89
N ARG A 17 9.45 -12.18 -6.19
CA ARG A 17 10.36 -11.33 -5.41
C ARG A 17 10.40 -11.76 -3.95
N GLN A 18 11.60 -11.76 -3.38
CA GLN A 18 11.78 -11.87 -1.94
C GLN A 18 11.09 -10.68 -1.25
N ALA A 19 10.28 -10.97 -0.23
CA ALA A 19 9.59 -9.92 0.53
C ALA A 19 10.60 -8.94 1.14
N ALA A 20 10.40 -7.65 0.88
CA ALA A 20 11.22 -6.60 1.50
C ALA A 20 10.95 -6.57 3.01
N THR A 21 11.99 -6.71 3.82
CA THR A 21 11.84 -6.61 5.28
C THR A 21 11.84 -5.16 5.74
N ASP A 22 12.57 -4.27 5.05
CA ASP A 22 12.64 -2.82 5.31
C ASP A 22 12.49 -2.00 4.01
N PRO A 23 11.27 -1.94 3.45
CA PRO A 23 11.02 -1.22 2.22
C PRO A 23 11.23 0.29 2.44
N ARG A 24 11.89 0.93 1.47
CA ARG A 24 12.21 2.37 1.52
C ARG A 24 11.11 3.17 0.83
N PRO A 25 10.75 4.36 1.33
CA PRO A 25 9.83 5.22 0.61
C PRO A 25 10.47 5.77 -0.66
N ASN A 26 9.64 6.14 -1.62
CA ASN A 26 10.00 7.04 -2.70
C ASN A 26 10.49 8.38 -2.11
N GLN A 27 11.68 8.80 -2.50
CA GLN A 27 12.30 10.01 -1.99
C GLN A 27 11.47 11.27 -2.27
N ARG A 28 10.79 11.34 -3.42
CA ARG A 28 9.94 12.48 -3.79
C ARG A 28 8.70 12.56 -2.88
N LEU A 29 8.08 11.42 -2.59
CA LEU A 29 6.95 11.37 -1.66
C LEU A 29 7.37 11.90 -0.28
N ALA A 30 8.51 11.42 0.23
CA ALA A 30 9.01 11.86 1.54
C ALA A 30 9.29 13.37 1.60
N GLN A 31 9.87 13.93 0.52
CA GLN A 31 10.14 15.37 0.41
C GLN A 31 8.86 16.21 0.40
N ILE A 32 7.84 15.79 -0.36
CA ILE A 32 6.58 16.53 -0.47
C ILE A 32 5.80 16.44 0.83
N ALA A 33 5.63 15.23 1.38
CA ALA A 33 4.84 14.98 2.59
C ALA A 33 5.41 15.68 3.83
N ALA A 34 6.73 15.88 3.90
CA ALA A 34 7.38 16.62 4.99
C ALA A 34 6.91 18.09 5.11
N GLY A 35 6.32 18.66 4.05
CA GLY A 35 5.74 20.01 4.06
C GLY A 35 4.32 20.10 4.62
N PHE A 36 3.69 18.98 4.97
CA PHE A 36 2.28 18.94 5.41
C PHE A 36 2.14 18.32 6.80
N PRO A 37 1.18 18.81 7.63
CA PRO A 37 0.84 18.12 8.86
C PRO A 37 0.23 16.75 8.55
N PRO A 38 0.50 15.71 9.37
CA PRO A 38 -0.07 14.39 9.13
C PRO A 38 -1.60 14.39 9.17
N GLY A 39 -2.21 13.72 8.18
CA GLY A 39 -3.64 13.48 8.07
C GLY A 39 -3.93 12.09 7.52
N ASP A 40 -4.92 12.00 6.63
CA ASP A 40 -5.26 10.77 5.91
C ASP A 40 -4.53 10.73 4.55
N ALA A 41 -4.00 9.57 4.19
CA ALA A 41 -3.33 9.31 2.92
C ALA A 41 -3.88 8.06 2.23
N LEU A 42 -3.95 8.10 0.91
CA LEU A 42 -4.30 6.96 0.06
C LEU A 42 -3.08 6.59 -0.80
N ASP A 43 -2.59 5.37 -0.66
CA ASP A 43 -1.48 4.80 -1.43
C ASP A 43 -2.02 3.83 -2.48
N LEU A 44 -1.93 4.21 -3.76
CA LEU A 44 -2.48 3.47 -4.91
C LEU A 44 -1.37 2.66 -5.59
N GLY A 45 -1.43 1.33 -5.47
CA GLY A 45 -0.36 0.44 -5.90
C GLY A 45 0.77 0.36 -4.86
N CYS A 46 0.41 -0.01 -3.63
CA CYS A 46 1.30 0.10 -2.48
C CYS A 46 2.53 -0.82 -2.53
N GLY A 47 2.48 -1.90 -3.33
CA GLY A 47 3.58 -2.84 -3.50
C GLY A 47 4.17 -3.35 -2.19
N ASP A 48 5.50 -3.27 -2.04
CA ASP A 48 6.19 -3.67 -0.80
C ASP A 48 5.92 -2.73 0.39
N GLY A 49 5.23 -1.60 0.17
CA GLY A 49 4.69 -0.75 1.24
C GLY A 49 5.66 0.27 1.84
N GLY A 50 6.73 0.63 1.13
CA GLY A 50 7.73 1.58 1.59
C GLY A 50 7.15 2.97 1.91
N ASP A 51 6.27 3.47 1.03
CA ASP A 51 5.62 4.77 1.20
C ASP A 51 4.60 4.71 2.34
N ALA A 52 3.69 3.73 2.34
CA ALA A 52 2.70 3.54 3.40
C ALA A 52 3.32 3.42 4.81
N LEU A 53 4.35 2.60 4.97
CA LEU A 53 5.02 2.43 6.27
C LEU A 53 5.77 3.69 6.71
N TRP A 54 6.39 4.41 5.76
CA TRP A 54 7.07 5.65 6.09
C TRP A 54 6.08 6.73 6.51
N LEU A 55 4.98 6.93 5.77
CA LEU A 55 3.92 7.88 6.11
C LEU A 55 3.30 7.56 7.48
N ALA A 56 2.98 6.30 7.74
CA ALA A 56 2.43 5.88 9.04
C ALA A 56 3.39 6.22 10.20
N ARG A 57 4.71 6.04 10.00
CA ARG A 57 5.73 6.46 10.99
C ARG A 57 5.80 7.98 11.17
N GLN A 58 5.49 8.76 10.15
CA GLN A 58 5.38 10.22 10.26
C GLN A 58 4.06 10.66 10.91
N GLY A 59 3.19 9.74 11.30
CA GLY A 59 1.94 10.05 11.99
C GLY A 59 0.71 10.14 11.08
N TRP A 60 0.81 9.75 9.81
CA TRP A 60 -0.33 9.66 8.91
C TRP A 60 -1.19 8.43 9.22
N ARG A 61 -2.46 8.46 8.80
CA ARG A 61 -3.29 7.26 8.64
C ARG A 61 -3.35 6.93 7.16
N VAL A 62 -2.97 5.71 6.80
CA VAL A 62 -2.78 5.30 5.42
C VAL A 62 -3.79 4.22 5.06
N SER A 63 -4.58 4.46 4.03
CA SER A 63 -5.26 3.41 3.27
C SER A 63 -4.36 3.02 2.11
N ALA A 64 -3.90 1.77 2.08
CA ALA A 64 -2.99 1.28 1.06
C ALA A 64 -3.66 0.19 0.24
N VAL A 65 -3.65 0.33 -1.08
CA VAL A 65 -4.32 -0.60 -1.98
C VAL A 65 -3.40 -1.10 -3.06
N ASP A 66 -3.61 -2.36 -3.45
CA ASP A 66 -2.91 -2.98 -4.57
C ASP A 66 -3.84 -3.99 -5.24
N ILE A 67 -3.59 -4.29 -6.51
CA ILE A 67 -4.31 -5.35 -7.23
C ILE A 67 -3.81 -6.73 -6.80
N ALA A 68 -2.56 -6.82 -6.34
CA ALA A 68 -1.93 -8.04 -5.85
C ALA A 68 -2.21 -8.27 -4.36
N ALA A 69 -2.83 -9.41 -4.04
CA ALA A 69 -3.07 -9.89 -2.69
C ALA A 69 -1.76 -10.05 -1.91
N VAL A 70 -0.72 -10.60 -2.54
CA VAL A 70 0.58 -10.80 -1.88
C VAL A 70 1.22 -9.49 -1.41
N ALA A 71 1.04 -8.39 -2.14
CA ALA A 71 1.55 -7.07 -1.75
C ALA A 71 0.81 -6.53 -0.51
N VAL A 72 -0.52 -6.58 -0.56
CA VAL A 72 -1.43 -6.19 0.53
C VAL A 72 -1.13 -6.99 1.81
N GLU A 73 -0.99 -8.32 1.70
CA GLU A 73 -0.70 -9.20 2.83
C GLU A 73 0.67 -8.92 3.46
N ARG A 74 1.71 -8.74 2.63
CA ARG A 74 3.06 -8.40 3.10
C ARG A 74 3.08 -7.07 3.84
N LEU A 75 2.48 -6.03 3.27
CA LEU A 75 2.38 -4.71 3.92
C LEU A 75 1.62 -4.82 5.24
N SER A 76 0.47 -5.49 5.27
CA SER A 76 -0.32 -5.68 6.49
C SER A 76 0.50 -6.37 7.60
N GLY A 77 1.24 -7.43 7.25
CA GLY A 77 2.14 -8.13 8.17
C GLY A 77 3.26 -7.23 8.71
N LEU A 78 3.94 -6.49 7.83
CA LEU A 78 5.02 -5.58 8.22
C LEU A 78 4.52 -4.41 9.08
N ALA A 79 3.34 -3.86 8.79
CA ALA A 79 2.74 -2.79 9.58
C ALA A 79 2.44 -3.27 11.01
N ARG A 80 1.83 -4.45 11.16
CA ARG A 80 1.56 -5.05 12.48
C ARG A 80 2.86 -5.34 13.24
N ALA A 81 3.84 -5.96 12.59
CA ALA A 81 5.13 -6.28 13.21
C ALA A 81 5.88 -5.03 13.70
N ARG A 82 5.64 -3.86 13.08
CA ARG A 82 6.22 -2.57 13.46
C ARG A 82 5.36 -1.74 14.41
N GLY A 83 4.23 -2.25 14.89
CA GLY A 83 3.32 -1.50 15.76
C GLY A 83 2.58 -0.35 15.04
N LEU A 84 2.47 -0.43 13.72
CA LEU A 84 1.79 0.57 12.87
C LEU A 84 0.41 0.09 12.39
N GLY A 85 -0.07 -1.06 12.88
CA GLY A 85 -1.33 -1.67 12.45
C GLY A 85 -2.56 -0.75 12.61
N ASP A 86 -2.57 0.13 13.61
CA ASP A 86 -3.66 1.08 13.83
C ASP A 86 -3.65 2.27 12.86
N ARG A 87 -2.57 2.42 12.09
CA ARG A 87 -2.34 3.53 11.15
C ARG A 87 -2.34 3.08 9.70
N VAL A 88 -2.28 1.78 9.41
CA VAL A 88 -2.24 1.25 8.05
C VAL A 88 -3.38 0.27 7.86
N VAL A 89 -4.35 0.65 7.02
CA VAL A 89 -5.40 -0.23 6.54
C VAL A 89 -5.05 -0.63 5.12
N THR A 90 -5.10 -1.93 4.82
CA THR A 90 -4.76 -2.47 3.51
C THR A 90 -5.98 -3.10 2.87
N ALA A 91 -6.21 -2.85 1.58
CA ALA A 91 -7.30 -3.49 0.83
C ALA A 91 -6.85 -3.85 -0.59
N ARG A 92 -7.35 -4.96 -1.11
CA ARG A 92 -7.10 -5.34 -2.50
C ARG A 92 -8.13 -4.69 -3.42
N HIS A 93 -7.67 -3.96 -4.43
CA HIS A 93 -8.53 -3.32 -5.43
C HIS A 93 -7.90 -3.41 -6.82
N ASP A 94 -8.70 -3.80 -7.81
CA ASP A 94 -8.47 -3.35 -9.19
C ASP A 94 -9.11 -1.96 -9.30
N LEU A 95 -8.27 -0.94 -9.45
CA LEU A 95 -8.71 0.46 -9.49
C LEU A 95 -9.47 0.82 -10.78
N GLN A 96 -9.51 -0.07 -11.76
CA GLN A 96 -10.42 0.06 -12.91
C GLN A 96 -11.86 -0.32 -12.56
N GLU A 97 -12.05 -1.15 -11.54
CA GLU A 97 -13.34 -1.77 -11.19
C GLU A 97 -13.88 -1.31 -9.82
N SER A 98 -13.01 -0.91 -8.90
CA SER A 98 -13.40 -0.57 -7.52
C SER A 98 -12.43 0.41 -6.87
N PHE A 99 -12.95 1.26 -5.98
CA PHE A 99 -12.13 2.21 -5.22
C PHE A 99 -12.34 2.06 -3.69
N PRO A 100 -11.29 2.25 -2.88
CA PRO A 100 -11.43 2.25 -1.43
C PRO A 100 -12.36 3.39 -0.97
N GLY A 101 -13.38 3.05 -0.18
CA GLY A 101 -14.35 4.01 0.36
C GLY A 101 -15.58 4.27 -0.52
N GLU A 102 -15.75 3.56 -1.63
CA GLU A 102 -17.03 3.55 -2.35
C GLU A 102 -18.12 2.97 -1.46
N ARG A 103 -19.06 3.82 -1.04
CA ARG A 103 -20.36 3.34 -0.53
C ARG A 103 -21.14 2.87 -1.73
N THR A 104 -21.33 1.55 -1.87
CA THR A 104 -22.38 1.01 -2.73
C THR A 104 -23.70 1.61 -2.28
N THR A 105 -24.23 2.55 -3.05
CA THR A 105 -25.61 3.06 -2.93
C THR A 105 -26.59 2.02 -3.44
#